data_AF-A0A089M8K4-F1
#
_entry.id   AF-A0A089M8K4-F1
#
_cell.length_a   1.000
_cell.length_b   1.000
_cell.length_c   1.000
_cell.angle_alpha   90.00
_cell.angle_beta   90.00
_cell.angle_gamma   90.00
#
_symmetry.space_group_name_H-M   'P 1'
#
loop_
_entity.id
_entity.type
_entity.pdbx_description
1 polymer ?
#
loop_
_entity_poly.entity_id
_entity_poly.type
_entity_poly.pdbx_seq_one_letter_code
_entity_poly.pdbx_strand_id
1 'polypeptide(L)' 'MSEVNAFIDWYDQKDAGTGPAKYAFKKVWNKGPFSKRTEYVIFDKILTFNVDEYTAVEG' A
#
# COMPACT_ATOMS: atom_id res chain seq x y z
N MET A 1 2.99 -9.91 -7.58
CA MET A 1 2.00 -8.82 -7.45
C MET A 1 2.74 -7.54 -7.13
N SER A 2 2.43 -6.45 -7.83
CA SER A 2 2.93 -5.12 -7.46
C SER A 2 2.47 -4.77 -6.03
N GLU A 3 3.19 -3.88 -5.36
CA GLU A 3 2.80 -3.35 -4.04
C GLU A 3 1.37 -2.74 -4.09
N VAL A 4 0.99 -2.18 -5.24
CA VAL A 4 -0.36 -1.65 -5.51
C VAL A 4 -1.41 -2.76 -5.37
N ASN A 5 -1.22 -3.90 -6.04
CA ASN A 5 -2.19 -5.01 -5.96
C ASN A 5 -2.29 -5.55 -4.53
N ALA A 6 -1.15 -5.69 -3.83
CA ALA A 6 -1.15 -6.15 -2.44
C ALA A 6 -1.88 -5.18 -1.50
N PHE A 7 -1.79 -3.87 -1.74
CA PHE A 7 -2.53 -2.85 -1.00
C PHE A 7 -4.03 -2.93 -1.28
N ILE A 8 -4.44 -3.08 -2.55
CA ILE A 8 -5.86 -3.22 -2.94
C ILE A 8 -6.46 -4.47 -2.31
N ASP A 9 -5.78 -5.63 -2.44
CA ASP A 9 -6.23 -6.89 -1.85
C ASP A 9 -6.44 -6.80 -0.33
N TRP A 10 -5.52 -6.11 0.37
CA TRP A 10 -5.67 -5.86 1.80
C TRP A 10 -6.86 -4.96 2.13
N TYR A 11 -7.05 -3.89 1.34
CA TYR A 11 -8.14 -2.95 1.56
C TYR A 11 -9.48 -3.65 1.40
N ASP A 12 -9.66 -4.42 0.33
CA ASP A 12 -10.90 -5.15 0.03
C ASP A 12 -11.18 -6.25 1.06
N GLN A 13 -10.14 -6.98 1.52
CA GLN A 13 -10.30 -7.94 2.61
C GLN A 13 -10.79 -7.28 3.90
N LYS A 14 -10.25 -6.09 4.21
CA LYS A 14 -10.61 -5.33 5.42
C LYS A 14 -12.00 -4.73 5.35
N ASP A 15 -12.41 -4.28 4.17
CA ASP A 15 -13.78 -3.83 3.87
C ASP A 15 -14.79 -4.97 3.99
N ALA A 16 -14.44 -6.18 3.52
CA ALA A 16 -15.20 -7.41 3.72
C ALA A 16 -15.22 -7.92 5.18
N GLY A 17 -14.62 -7.18 6.12
CA GLY A 17 -14.63 -7.49 7.55
C GLY A 17 -13.53 -8.44 8.02
N THR A 18 -12.57 -8.77 7.15
CA THR A 18 -11.49 -9.73 7.45
C THR A 18 -10.10 -9.08 7.37
N GLY A 19 -9.05 -9.75 7.84
CA GLY A 19 -7.70 -9.20 7.73
C GLY A 19 -7.37 -8.04 8.69
N PRO A 20 -6.15 -7.49 8.60
CA PRO A 20 -5.61 -6.58 9.61
C PRO A 20 -6.10 -5.13 9.43
N ALA A 21 -6.29 -4.39 10.52
CA ALA A 21 -6.70 -2.97 10.49
C ALA A 21 -5.61 -2.00 9.95
N LYS A 22 -4.45 -2.53 9.55
CA LYS A 22 -3.33 -1.76 9.01
C LYS A 22 -2.58 -2.51 7.92
N TYR A 23 -2.10 -1.76 6.93
CA TYR A 23 -1.19 -2.23 5.89
C TYR A 23 0.23 -1.74 6.15
N ALA A 24 1.24 -2.50 5.74
CA ALA A 24 2.64 -2.23 6.06
C ALA A 24 3.48 -2.01 4.79
N PHE A 25 3.80 -0.75 4.49
CA PHE A 25 4.70 -0.39 3.40
C PHE A 25 6.16 -0.48 3.85
N LYS A 26 6.95 -1.31 3.17
CA LYS A 26 8.41 -1.38 3.39
C LYS A 26 9.09 -0.24 2.63
N LYS A 27 9.66 0.72 3.37
CA LYS A 27 10.39 1.85 2.78
C LYS A 27 11.82 1.45 2.41
N VAL A 28 12.12 1.44 1.11
CA VAL A 28 13.47 1.14 0.57
C VAL A 28 14.29 2.38 0.20
N TRP A 29 13.64 3.55 0.03
CA TRP A 29 14.25 4.73 -0.61
C TRP A 29 14.59 5.90 0.33
N ASN A 30 14.26 5.82 1.62
CA ASN A 30 14.58 6.86 2.62
C ASN A 30 14.80 6.27 4.02
N LYS A 31 15.53 5.15 4.09
CA LYS A 31 15.69 4.37 5.32
C LYS A 31 16.54 5.07 6.39
N GLY A 32 17.52 5.89 6.02
CA GLY A 32 18.49 6.45 6.97
C GLY A 32 19.33 5.36 7.65
N PRO A 33 19.79 5.55 8.91
CA PRO A 33 20.66 4.60 9.61
C PRO A 33 19.93 3.35 10.13
N PHE A 34 18.63 3.23 9.89
CA PHE A 34 17.82 2.14 10.44
C PHE A 34 18.06 0.83 9.67
N SER A 35 18.08 -0.31 10.36
CA SER A 35 18.15 -1.62 9.70
C SER A 35 16.91 -1.88 8.83
N LYS A 36 15.73 -1.42 9.30
CA LYS A 36 14.44 -1.48 8.60
C LYS A 36 13.59 -0.25 8.90
N ARG A 37 12.83 0.22 7.92
CA ARG A 37 11.80 1.26 8.07
C ARG A 37 10.49 0.77 7.44
N THR A 38 9.43 0.73 8.23
CA THR A 38 8.09 0.36 7.79
C THR A 38 7.16 1.53 8.06
N GLU A 39 6.34 1.88 7.08
CA GLU A 39 5.23 2.80 7.25
C GLU A 39 3.94 2.01 7.33
N TYR A 40 3.01 2.44 8.19
CA TYR A 40 1.73 1.79 8.33
C TYR A 40 0.61 2.74 7.93
N VAL A 41 -0.34 2.22 7.13
CA VAL A 41 -1.59 2.91 6.82
C VAL A 41 -2.71 2.23 7.62
N ILE A 42 -3.61 3.04 8.21
CA ILE A 42 -4.73 2.56 9.01
C ILE A 42 -6.00 2.61 8.15
N PHE A 43 -6.71 1.49 8.05
CA PHE A 43 -7.91 1.35 7.21
C PHE A 43 -8.95 2.45 7.49
N ASP A 44 -9.35 2.60 8.76
CA ASP A 44 -10.36 3.58 9.21
C ASP A 44 -9.98 5.06 8.98
N LYS A 45 -8.77 5.34 8.50
CA LYS A 45 -8.27 6.69 8.21
C LYS A 45 -8.13 6.98 6.72
N ILE A 46 -8.44 6.02 5.86
CA ILE A 46 -8.49 6.21 4.41
C ILE A 46 -9.88 6.76 4.06
N LEU A 47 -9.94 7.97 3.51
CA LEU A 47 -11.19 8.54 2.99
C LEU A 47 -11.39 8.20 1.51
N THR A 48 -10.34 8.40 0.70
CA THR A 48 -10.33 8.17 -0.75
C THR A 48 -8.90 7.90 -1.22
N PHE A 49 -8.73 7.09 -2.27
CA PHE A 49 -7.48 6.90 -2.98
C PHE A 49 -7.75 6.63 -4.47
N ASN A 50 -6.74 6.86 -5.31
CA ASN A 50 -6.77 6.54 -6.74
C ASN A 50 -5.70 5.50 -7.06
N VAL A 51 -5.95 4.71 -8.10
CA VAL A 51 -4.98 3.79 -8.70
C VAL A 51 -4.76 4.25 -10.14
N ASP A 52 -3.55 4.73 -10.43
CA ASP A 52 -3.21 5.25 -11.75
C ASP A 52 -2.33 4.21 -12.48
N GLU A 53 -2.84 3.69 -13.60
CA GLU A 53 -2.11 2.77 -14.48
C GLU A 53 -1.63 3.53 -15.72
N TYR A 54 -0.34 3.39 -16.04
CA TYR A 54 0.26 4.03 -17.20
C TYR A 54 0.52 2.99 -18.30
N THR A 55 0.06 3.27 -19.51
CA THR A 55 0.53 2.55 -20.70
C THR A 55 1.86 3.14 -21.13
N ALA A 56 2.87 2.30 -21.41
CA ALA A 56 4.07 2.77 -22.09
C ALA A 56 3.64 3.23 -23.49
N VAL A 57 3.57 4.55 -23.71
CA VAL A 57 3.48 5.08 -25.07
C VAL A 57 4.87 4.85 -25.66
N GLU A 58 4.99 3.89 -26.58
CA GLU A 58 6.22 3.72 -27.37
C GLU A 58 6.50 5.05 -28.07
N GLY A 59 7.65 5.65 -27.77
CA GLY A 59 8.14 6.86 -28.41
C GLY A 59 8.77 6.57 -29.77
#